data_AF-A0A2N3T6U7-F1
#
_entry.id   AF-A0A2N3T6U7-F1
#
_cell.length_a   1.000
_cell.length_b   1.000
_cell.length_c   1.000
_cell.angle_alpha   90.00
_cell.angle_beta   90.00
_cell.angle_gamma   90.00
#
_symmetry.space_group_name_H-M   'P 1'
#
loop_
_entity.id
_entity.type
_entity.pdbx_description
1 polymer ?
#
loop_
_entity_poly.entity_id
_entity_poly.type
_entity_poly.pdbx_seq_one_letter_code
_entity_poly.pdbx_strand_id
1 'polypeptide(L)'
;MSNDSNTFLGILAGTAIGATLGILFAPDKGSNTRKRIAQEAQTTKDHLAKEASNLQHKIVDTVSSQKETLDTRVESLVSDVSYKADDVITTLEKKLRELKARNKKLQKS
;
A
#
# COMPACT_ATOMS: atom_id res chain seq x y z
N MET A 1 -6.98 1.70 10.03
CA MET A 1 -6.73 0.54 9.16
C MET A 1 -5.51 0.86 8.32
N SER A 2 -4.33 0.34 8.69
CA SER A 2 -3.04 0.64 8.04
C SER A 2 -2.25 -0.63 7.69
N ASN A 3 -2.84 -1.81 7.93
CA ASN A 3 -2.14 -3.08 7.87
C ASN A 3 -2.17 -3.71 6.47
N ASP A 4 -3.12 -3.34 5.62
CA ASP A 4 -3.25 -3.91 4.27
C ASP A 4 -2.21 -3.35 3.31
N SER A 5 -1.90 -2.05 3.39
CA SER A 5 -0.86 -1.43 2.55
C SER A 5 0.54 -1.95 2.88
N ASN A 6 0.85 -2.12 4.18
CA ASN A 6 2.12 -2.69 4.61
C ASN A 6 2.25 -4.18 4.25
N THR A 7 1.17 -4.94 4.35
CA THR A 7 1.17 -6.36 3.96
C THR A 7 1.36 -6.52 2.46
N PHE A 8 0.66 -5.71 1.65
CA PHE A 8 0.83 -5.71 0.20
C PHE A 8 2.26 -5.33 -0.21
N LEU A 9 2.84 -4.30 0.42
CA LEU A 9 4.22 -3.89 0.16
C LEU A 9 5.22 -4.98 0.56
N GLY A 10 4.98 -5.67 1.67
CA GLY A 10 5.79 -6.81 2.12
C GLY A 10 5.72 -8.00 1.16
N ILE A 11 4.54 -8.34 0.65
CA ILE A 11 4.36 -9.40 -0.35
C ILE A 11 5.08 -9.01 -1.64
N LEU A 12 4.89 -7.79 -2.14
CA LEU A 12 5.55 -7.33 -3.37
C LEU A 12 7.07 -7.39 -3.25
N ALA A 13 7.62 -6.90 -2.14
CA ALA A 13 9.06 -6.92 -1.87
C ALA A 13 9.59 -8.35 -1.76
N GLY A 14 8.91 -9.23 -1.02
CA GLY A 14 9.29 -10.64 -0.88
C GLY A 14 9.23 -11.40 -2.21
N THR A 15 8.23 -11.11 -3.05
CA THR A 15 8.06 -11.76 -4.35
C THR A 15 9.13 -11.30 -5.34
N ALA A 16 9.47 -10.00 -5.36
CA ALA A 16 10.52 -9.47 -6.22
C ALA A 16 11.88 -10.10 -5.91
N ILE A 17 12.23 -10.19 -4.62
CA ILE A 17 13.48 -10.82 -4.15
C ILE A 17 13.48 -12.33 -4.47
N GLY A 18 12.37 -13.02 -4.17
CA GLY A 18 12.24 -14.45 -4.45
C GLY A 18 12.34 -14.78 -5.93
N ALA A 19 11.72 -13.98 -6.80
CA ALA A 19 11.79 -14.14 -8.25
C ALA A 19 13.19 -13.85 -8.80
N THR A 20 13.87 -12.81 -8.32
CA THR A 20 15.26 -12.54 -8.74
C THR A 20 16.19 -13.68 -8.35
N LEU A 21 16.09 -14.16 -7.11
CA LEU A 21 16.88 -15.32 -6.66
C LEU A 21 16.50 -16.58 -7.44
N GLY A 22 15.21 -16.84 -7.69
CA GLY A 22 14.75 -17.98 -8.46
C GLY A 22 15.27 -17.99 -9.90
N ILE A 23 15.29 -16.84 -10.56
CA ILE A 23 15.85 -16.67 -11.92
C ILE A 23 17.38 -16.85 -11.92
N LEU A 24 18.08 -16.35 -10.89
CA LEU A 24 19.52 -16.52 -10.76
C LEU A 24 19.92 -17.98 -10.48
N PHE A 25 19.16 -18.69 -9.64
CA PHE A 25 19.42 -20.08 -9.29
C PHE A 25 18.99 -21.07 -10.38
N ALA A 26 17.92 -20.76 -11.12
CA ALA A 26 17.45 -21.55 -12.25
C ALA A 26 17.56 -20.74 -13.56
N PRO A 27 18.77 -20.65 -14.15
CA PRO A 27 18.96 -19.94 -15.40
C PRO A 27 18.36 -20.74 -16.56
N ASP A 28 17.27 -20.22 -17.11
CA ASP A 28 16.73 -20.70 -18.39
C ASP A 28 17.57 -20.12 -19.55
N LYS A 29 17.58 -20.78 -20.70
CA LYS A 29 18.32 -20.26 -21.87
C LYS A 29 17.67 -18.95 -22.33
N GLY A 30 18.45 -17.88 -22.48
CA GLY A 30 17.94 -16.56 -22.85
C GLY A 30 17.11 -16.51 -24.15
N SER A 31 17.34 -17.44 -25.09
CA SER A 31 16.49 -17.60 -26.28
C SER A 31 15.05 -18.00 -25.92
N ASN A 32 14.89 -18.91 -24.97
CA ASN A 32 13.57 -19.38 -24.50
C ASN A 32 12.88 -18.28 -23.70
N THR A 33 13.61 -17.59 -22.82
CA THR A 33 13.08 -16.47 -22.03
C THR A 33 12.55 -15.35 -22.93
N ARG A 34 13.30 -14.94 -23.95
CA ARG A 34 12.83 -13.92 -24.90
C ARG A 34 11.60 -14.37 -25.69
N LYS A 35 11.57 -15.62 -26.14
CA LYS A 35 10.41 -16.19 -26.85
C LYS A 35 9.17 -16.23 -25.96
N ARG A 36 9.32 -16.68 -24.71
CA ARG A 36 8.24 -16.70 -23.70
C ARG A 36 7.73 -15.29 -23.39
N ILE A 37 8.63 -14.33 -23.14
CA ILE A 37 8.24 -12.93 -22.90
C ILE A 37 7.46 -12.37 -24.10
N ALA A 38 7.89 -12.63 -25.33
CA ALA A 38 7.20 -12.14 -26.51
C ALA A 38 5.78 -12.75 -26.65
N GLN A 39 5.64 -14.05 -26.40
CA GLN A 39 4.35 -14.75 -26.45
C GLN A 39 3.41 -14.34 -25.31
N GLU A 40 3.92 -14.26 -24.08
CA GLU A 40 3.18 -13.81 -22.92
C GLU A 40 2.78 -12.34 -23.07
N ALA A 41 3.67 -11.45 -23.51
CA ALA A 41 3.34 -10.05 -23.70
C ALA A 41 2.23 -9.83 -24.74
N GLN A 42 2.24 -10.58 -25.85
CA GLN A 42 1.17 -10.48 -26.84
C GLN A 42 -0.17 -10.98 -26.29
N THR A 43 -0.16 -12.12 -25.61
CA THR A 43 -1.37 -12.72 -25.02
C THR A 43 -1.92 -11.85 -23.89
N THR A 44 -1.05 -11.36 -23.00
CA THR A 44 -1.42 -10.47 -21.89
C THR A 44 -1.97 -9.16 -22.38
N LYS A 45 -1.45 -8.57 -23.47
CA LYS A 45 -2.03 -7.33 -24.05
C LYS A 45 -3.48 -7.54 -24.49
N ASP A 46 -3.76 -8.62 -25.21
CA ASP A 46 -5.09 -8.89 -25.74
C ASP A 46 -6.09 -9.23 -24.61
N HIS A 47 -5.64 -9.99 -23.60
CA HIS A 47 -6.44 -10.30 -22.42
C HIS A 47 -6.67 -9.07 -21.53
N LEU A 48 -5.63 -8.28 -21.30
CA LEU A 48 -5.71 -7.08 -20.45
C LEU A 48 -6.55 -5.99 -21.12
N ALA A 49 -6.51 -5.84 -22.45
CA ALA A 49 -7.39 -4.89 -23.14
C ALA A 49 -8.87 -5.27 -22.98
N LYS A 50 -9.20 -6.57 -23.12
CA LYS A 50 -10.56 -7.07 -22.88
C LYS A 50 -10.98 -6.95 -21.42
N GLU A 51 -10.13 -7.36 -20.48
CA GLU A 51 -10.43 -7.29 -19.06
C GLU A 51 -10.49 -5.85 -18.55
N ALA A 52 -9.60 -4.97 -18.99
CA ALA A 52 -9.64 -3.56 -18.65
C ALA A 52 -10.91 -2.89 -19.15
N SER A 53 -11.38 -3.19 -20.36
CA SER A 53 -12.66 -2.66 -20.87
C SER A 53 -13.85 -3.15 -20.04
N ASN A 54 -13.88 -4.43 -19.68
CA ASN A 54 -14.95 -5.00 -18.86
C ASN A 54 -14.91 -4.51 -17.41
N LEU A 55 -13.70 -4.36 -16.87
CA LEU A 55 -13.45 -3.88 -15.52
C LEU A 55 -13.74 -2.39 -15.42
N GLN A 56 -13.38 -1.59 -16.42
CA GLN A 56 -13.70 -0.16 -16.44
C GLN A 56 -15.22 0.05 -16.39
N HIS A 57 -16.00 -0.69 -17.18
CA HIS A 57 -17.47 -0.63 -17.09
C HIS A 57 -17.99 -1.03 -15.69
N LYS A 58 -17.52 -2.16 -15.14
CA LYS A 58 -17.93 -2.61 -13.80
C LYS A 58 -17.49 -1.65 -12.69
N ILE A 59 -16.31 -1.05 -12.82
CA ILE A 59 -15.78 -0.05 -11.89
C ILE A 59 -16.59 1.22 -11.98
N VAL A 60 -16.93 1.73 -13.17
CA VAL A 60 -17.72 2.96 -13.31
C VAL A 60 -19.09 2.80 -12.63
N ASP A 61 -19.77 1.68 -12.82
CA ASP A 61 -21.09 1.42 -12.21
C ASP A 61 -20.99 1.17 -10.69
N THR A 62 -19.98 0.41 -10.26
CA THR A 62 -19.75 0.10 -8.83
C THR A 62 -19.22 1.32 -8.07
N VAL A 63 -18.34 2.12 -8.68
CA VAL A 63 -17.79 3.33 -8.08
C VAL A 63 -18.86 4.41 -8.02
N SER A 64 -19.74 4.54 -9.01
CA SER A 64 -20.83 5.53 -8.94
C SER A 64 -21.80 5.22 -7.79
N SER A 65 -22.15 3.95 -7.57
CA SER A 65 -23.00 3.54 -6.44
C SER A 65 -22.25 3.54 -5.10
N GLN A 66 -20.96 3.21 -5.08
CA GLN A 66 -20.15 3.27 -3.86
C GLN A 66 -19.61 4.66 -3.53
N LYS A 67 -19.62 5.62 -4.46
CA LYS A 67 -19.11 6.98 -4.26
C LYS A 67 -19.82 7.66 -3.10
N GLU A 68 -21.15 7.57 -3.05
CA GLU A 68 -21.96 8.16 -1.99
C GLU A 68 -21.65 7.54 -0.61
N THR A 69 -21.44 6.23 -0.57
CA THR A 69 -21.04 5.50 0.66
C THR A 69 -19.59 5.80 1.05
N LEU A 70 -18.71 5.96 0.06
CA LEU A 70 -17.30 6.28 0.26
C LEU A 70 -17.12 7.71 0.75
N ASP A 71 -17.80 8.68 0.16
CA ASP A 71 -17.75 10.09 0.59
C ASP A 71 -18.21 10.19 2.05
N THR A 72 -19.29 9.49 2.43
CA THR A 72 -19.77 9.42 3.83
C THR A 72 -18.75 8.74 4.76
N ARG A 73 -18.13 7.63 4.34
CA ARG A 73 -17.11 6.93 5.13
C ARG A 73 -15.83 7.76 5.25
N VAL A 74 -15.42 8.46 4.19
CA VAL A 74 -14.26 9.33 4.18
C VAL A 74 -14.46 10.51 5.12
N GLU A 75 -15.64 11.15 5.10
CA GLU A 75 -15.98 12.22 6.05
C GLU A 75 -15.90 11.72 7.50
N SER A 76 -16.46 10.53 7.78
CA SER A 76 -16.36 9.92 9.12
C SER A 76 -14.91 9.57 9.51
N LEU A 77 -14.10 9.10 8.55
CA LEU A 77 -12.72 8.74 8.80
C LEU A 77 -11.87 9.98 9.07
N VAL A 78 -12.07 11.05 8.31
CA VAL A 78 -11.38 12.33 8.49
C VAL A 78 -11.73 12.92 9.84
N SER A 79 -13.00 12.88 10.24
CA SER A 79 -13.44 13.33 11.57
C SER A 79 -12.79 12.52 12.69
N ASP A 80 -12.87 11.18 12.64
CA ASP A 80 -12.28 10.28 13.63
C ASP A 80 -10.76 10.39 13.71
N VAL A 81 -10.09 10.55 12.56
CA VAL A 81 -8.64 10.74 12.49
C VAL A 81 -8.25 12.09 13.07
N SER A 82 -9.00 13.17 12.80
CA SER A 82 -8.70 14.48 13.37
C SER A 82 -8.77 14.44 14.90
N TYR A 83 -9.82 13.83 15.46
CA TYR A 83 -10.00 13.72 16.91
C TYR A 83 -8.92 12.84 17.55
N LYS A 84 -8.59 11.70 16.93
CA LYS A 84 -7.52 10.82 17.41
C LYS A 84 -6.14 11.46 17.25
N ALA A 85 -5.91 12.24 16.20
CA ALA A 85 -4.67 12.97 16.00
C ALA A 85 -4.48 14.02 17.09
N ASP A 86 -5.52 14.79 17.44
CA ASP A 86 -5.45 15.80 18.51
C ASP A 86 -5.16 15.19 19.89
N ASP A 87 -5.78 14.05 20.22
CA ASP A 87 -5.51 13.33 21.47
C ASP A 87 -4.07 12.77 21.52
N VAL A 88 -3.59 12.26 20.39
CA VAL A 88 -2.19 11.80 20.25
C VAL A 88 -1.22 12.98 20.37
N ILE A 89 -1.50 14.11 19.73
CA ILE A 89 -0.68 15.34 19.82
C ILE A 89 -0.62 15.81 21.27
N THR A 90 -1.76 15.87 21.96
CA THR A 90 -1.84 16.28 23.37
C THR A 90 -1.03 15.33 24.27
N THR A 91 -1.12 14.02 24.03
CA THR A 91 -0.37 13.01 24.78
C THR A 91 1.14 13.13 24.52
N LEU A 92 1.55 13.39 23.28
CA LEU A 92 2.94 13.62 22.90
C LEU A 92 3.49 14.88 23.55
N GLU A 93 2.76 16.00 23.55
CA GLU A 93 3.17 17.23 24.24
C GLU A 93 3.36 16.99 25.73
N LYS A 94 2.44 16.27 26.37
CA LYS A 94 2.53 15.92 27.79
C LYS A 94 3.78 15.09 28.08
N LYS A 95 4.04 14.05 27.29
CA LYS A 95 5.25 13.23 27.44
C LYS A 95 6.53 14.01 27.14
N LEU A 96 6.51 14.92 26.17
CA LEU A 96 7.67 15.75 25.81
C LEU A 96 7.99 16.75 26.92
N ARG A 97 6.98 17.39 27.53
CA ARG A 97 7.14 18.24 28.71
C ARG A 97 7.69 17.44 29.89
N GLU A 98 7.18 16.24 30.12
CA GLU A 98 7.66 15.36 31.19
C GLU A 98 9.12 14.94 30.97
N LEU A 99 9.48 14.52 29.75
CA LEU A 99 10.86 14.20 29.37
C LEU A 99 11.80 15.40 29.54
N LYS A 100 11.37 16.60 29.13
CA LYS A 100 12.15 17.84 29.28
C LYS A 100 12.34 18.20 30.76
N ALA A 101 11.33 18.01 31.60
CA ALA A 101 11.41 18.22 33.04
C ALA A 101 12.33 17.20 33.73
N ARG A 102 12.22 15.91 33.37
CA ARG A 102 13.11 14.85 33.85
C ARG A 102 14.57 15.10 33.45
N ASN A 103 14.80 15.51 32.19
CA ASN A 103 16.14 15.86 31.72
C ASN A 103 16.74 17.05 32.50
N LYS A 104 15.96 18.12 32.75
CA LYS A 104 16.40 19.26 33.55
C LYS A 104 16.72 18.91 35.02
N LYS A 105 16.04 17.91 35.60
CA LYS A 105 16.36 17.38 36.94
C LYS A 105 17.70 16.62 36.93
N LEU A 106 17.97 15.84 35.89
CA LEU A 106 19.23 15.11 35.74
C LEU A 106 20.43 16.02 35.45
N GLN A 107 20.23 17.17 34.80
CA GLN A 107 21.30 18.15 34.55
C GLN A 107 21.64 19.06 35.74
N LYS A 108 20.83 19.03 36.81
CA LYS A 108 21.04 19.83 38.03
C LYS A 108 21.55 19.02 39.23
N SER A 109 21.72 17.71 39.05
CA SER A 109 22.40 16.81 39.99
C SER A 109 23.79 16.50 39.49
#